data_AF-M7SCQ8-F1
#
_entry.id   AF-M7SCQ8-F1
#
_cell.length_a   1.000
_cell.length_b   1.000
_cell.length_c   1.000
_cell.angle_alpha   90.00
_cell.angle_beta   90.00
_cell.angle_gamma   90.00
#
_symmetry.space_group_name_H-M   'P 1'
#
loop_
_entity.id
_entity.type
_entity.pdbx_description
1 polymer ?
#
loop_
_entity_poly.entity_id
_entity_poly.type
_entity_poly.pdbx_seq_one_letter_code
_entity_poly.pdbx_strand_id
1 'polypeptide(L)'
;MLSLRRAEVDCGSFTMFCGGVPKSGGSRLTSIEPACANACHFVNVLNQGSYTATYRPNADTSQNRRQSGCQVGGANDHSICTFMPFSQRFADTENDPTCDEFPMADWVQPDFDPANGPRNSLRCMERGPNAAAGNQWKNFKEGVGDGLEGRTCQGDMSDPNTDYKFTIKFNTDNADTSDPTGTLDIGEFWMTTMGGSTGANNFPMKSSDSHYSITDGTATKDLLQCKLVVTRTSGDNYDGTIFDLDGNEISQAADGLNEDGARLVIQPPTDKSLGDLAIIRTGEMGQGGTAGSRVDFEFRLKGGNASPLVDFDWNTETSGKDNRPSGSKYCDVPNIEDNEDGSRQTITCYYPCPLP
;
A
#
# COMPACT_ATOMS: atom_id res chain seq x y z
N MET A 1 -33.06 21.29 20.94
CA MET A 1 -33.28 19.95 20.35
C MET A 1 -32.82 18.93 21.37
N LEU A 2 -33.71 18.05 21.85
CA LEU A 2 -33.31 16.90 22.66
C LEU A 2 -32.62 15.91 21.71
N SER A 3 -31.30 15.76 21.84
CA SER A 3 -30.58 14.66 21.20
C SER A 3 -31.17 13.37 21.79
N LEU A 4 -31.90 12.61 20.97
CA LEU A 4 -32.34 11.28 21.34
C LEU A 4 -31.09 10.44 21.59
N ARG A 5 -30.91 9.99 22.83
CA ARG A 5 -29.84 9.03 23.16
C ARG A 5 -30.11 7.75 22.37
N ARG A 6 -29.11 7.31 21.62
CA ARG A 6 -29.12 6.02 20.92
C ARG A 6 -29.09 4.89 21.92
N ALA A 7 -29.74 3.78 21.60
CA ALA A 7 -29.58 2.55 22.38
C ALA A 7 -28.19 1.98 22.13
N GLU A 8 -27.61 1.35 23.15
CA GLU A 8 -26.35 0.59 23.01
C GLU A 8 -26.65 -0.89 23.24
N VAL A 9 -26.20 -1.75 22.33
CA VAL A 9 -26.39 -3.19 22.40
C VAL A 9 -25.04 -3.89 22.30
N ASP A 10 -24.73 -4.77 23.26
CA ASP A 10 -23.56 -5.63 23.21
C ASP A 10 -23.86 -6.89 22.38
N CYS A 11 -23.13 -7.05 21.28
CA CYS A 11 -23.22 -8.18 20.37
C CYS A 11 -22.14 -9.25 20.60
N GLY A 12 -21.37 -9.17 21.69
CA GLY A 12 -20.38 -10.16 22.07
C GLY A 12 -19.07 -9.96 21.31
N SER A 13 -18.68 -10.92 20.48
CA SER A 13 -17.44 -10.85 19.69
C SER A 13 -17.65 -11.18 18.22
N PHE A 14 -17.04 -10.39 17.34
CA PHE A 14 -16.82 -10.74 15.94
C PHE A 14 -15.52 -11.55 15.84
N THR A 15 -15.66 -12.83 15.50
CA THR A 15 -14.53 -13.76 15.31
C THR A 15 -14.16 -13.84 13.83
N MET A 16 -12.95 -13.40 13.49
CA MET A 16 -12.39 -13.53 12.15
C MET A 16 -11.77 -14.92 12.00
N PHE A 17 -12.30 -15.73 11.09
CA PHE A 17 -11.79 -17.09 10.80
C PHE A 17 -10.71 -17.01 9.74
N CYS A 18 -9.44 -16.95 10.17
CA CYS A 18 -8.31 -16.59 9.33
C CYS A 18 -8.04 -17.62 8.22
N GLY A 19 -8.05 -18.91 8.55
CA GLY A 19 -7.97 -20.01 7.57
C GLY A 19 -9.28 -20.24 6.78
N GLY A 20 -10.20 -19.27 6.76
CA GLY A 20 -11.50 -19.35 6.12
C GLY A 20 -12.60 -19.97 7.00
N VAL A 21 -13.85 -19.56 6.76
CA VAL A 21 -15.00 -20.05 7.54
C VAL A 21 -15.25 -21.54 7.26
N PRO A 22 -15.40 -22.37 8.31
CA PRO A 22 -15.83 -23.76 8.15
C PRO A 22 -17.25 -23.83 7.56
N LYS A 23 -17.44 -24.55 6.45
CA LYS A 23 -18.80 -24.86 5.95
C LYS A 23 -19.31 -26.16 6.56
N SER A 24 -20.63 -26.24 6.72
CA SER A 24 -21.33 -27.51 6.91
C SER A 24 -21.00 -28.48 5.76
N GLY A 25 -20.16 -29.49 6.02
CA GLY A 25 -19.68 -30.44 5.01
C GLY A 25 -18.15 -30.52 4.85
N GLY A 26 -17.37 -29.79 5.64
CA GLY A 26 -15.91 -29.97 5.77
C GLY A 26 -15.06 -29.21 4.74
N SER A 27 -15.66 -28.57 3.74
CA SER A 27 -14.96 -27.58 2.90
C SER A 27 -14.89 -26.22 3.61
N ARG A 28 -13.84 -25.44 3.38
CA ARG A 28 -13.68 -24.09 3.92
C ARG A 28 -13.85 -23.04 2.82
N LEU A 29 -14.27 -21.84 3.20
CA LEU A 29 -14.21 -20.67 2.32
C LEU A 29 -12.75 -20.21 2.11
N THR A 30 -12.56 -19.30 1.15
CA THR A 30 -11.27 -18.65 0.89
C THR A 30 -10.62 -18.16 2.19
N SER A 31 -9.31 -18.41 2.34
CA SER A 31 -8.52 -17.88 3.46
C SER A 31 -8.58 -16.35 3.46
N ILE A 32 -8.66 -15.77 4.66
CA ILE A 32 -8.64 -14.31 4.89
C ILE A 32 -7.42 -13.91 5.72
N GLU A 33 -6.38 -14.76 5.75
CA GLU A 33 -5.15 -14.55 6.51
C GLU A 33 -4.58 -13.13 6.37
N PRO A 34 -4.46 -12.53 5.17
CA PRO A 34 -3.96 -11.16 5.03
C PRO A 34 -4.81 -10.12 5.78
N ALA A 35 -6.15 -10.25 5.73
CA ALA A 35 -7.07 -9.35 6.44
C ALA A 35 -7.03 -9.58 7.97
N CYS A 36 -6.88 -10.84 8.40
CA CYS A 36 -6.64 -11.16 9.80
C CYS A 36 -5.34 -10.55 10.32
N ALA A 37 -4.26 -10.60 9.53
CA ALA A 37 -2.98 -10.02 9.91
C ALA A 37 -3.09 -8.50 10.12
N ASN A 38 -3.71 -7.79 9.17
CA ASN A 38 -3.96 -6.35 9.27
C ASN A 38 -4.78 -5.99 10.52
N ALA A 39 -5.89 -6.70 10.75
CA ALA A 39 -6.72 -6.51 11.93
C ALA A 39 -5.97 -6.82 13.24
N CYS A 40 -5.18 -7.89 13.26
CA CYS A 40 -4.40 -8.30 14.42
C CYS A 40 -3.33 -7.26 14.76
N HIS A 41 -2.64 -6.71 13.77
CA HIS A 41 -1.68 -5.63 13.98
C HIS A 41 -2.35 -4.39 14.56
N PHE A 42 -3.49 -3.96 14.01
CA PHE A 42 -4.23 -2.83 14.61
C PHE A 42 -4.57 -3.10 16.09
N VAL A 43 -5.16 -4.26 16.39
CA VAL A 43 -5.60 -4.60 17.75
C VAL A 43 -4.41 -4.68 18.71
N ASN A 44 -3.38 -5.46 18.38
CA ASN A 44 -2.31 -5.78 19.31
C ASN A 44 -1.19 -4.73 19.35
N VAL A 45 -0.93 -4.04 18.24
CA VAL A 45 0.19 -3.09 18.12
C VAL A 45 -0.30 -1.65 18.25
N LEU A 46 -1.26 -1.23 17.41
CA LEU A 46 -1.70 0.17 17.39
C LEU A 46 -2.63 0.52 18.56
N ASN A 47 -3.61 -0.35 18.83
CA ASN A 47 -4.56 -0.21 19.93
C ASN A 47 -4.05 -0.80 21.26
N GLN A 48 -2.88 -1.48 21.23
CA GLN A 48 -2.20 -2.02 22.42
C GLN A 48 -3.05 -3.01 23.24
N GLY A 49 -3.87 -3.83 22.58
CA GLY A 49 -4.66 -4.88 23.21
C GLY A 49 -6.11 -4.90 22.74
N SER A 50 -7.03 -5.28 23.62
CA SER A 50 -8.43 -5.52 23.23
C SER A 50 -9.07 -4.30 22.57
N TYR A 51 -9.72 -4.54 21.42
CA TYR A 51 -10.46 -3.52 20.68
C TYR A 51 -11.96 -3.83 20.72
N THR A 52 -12.77 -2.81 21.04
CA THR A 52 -14.24 -2.88 20.96
C THR A 52 -14.71 -1.98 19.82
N ALA A 53 -15.18 -2.62 18.75
CA ALA A 53 -15.77 -1.92 17.62
C ALA A 53 -17.21 -1.50 17.94
N THR A 54 -17.65 -0.42 17.29
CA THR A 54 -19.06 -0.01 17.28
C THR A 54 -19.56 0.04 15.85
N TYR A 55 -20.56 -0.77 15.54
CA TYR A 55 -21.29 -0.68 14.28
C TYR A 55 -22.52 0.21 14.44
N ARG A 56 -22.73 1.10 13.46
CA ARG A 56 -23.93 1.93 13.36
C ARG A 56 -24.46 1.85 11.93
N PRO A 57 -25.73 1.47 11.73
CA PRO A 57 -26.34 1.54 10.40
C PRO A 57 -26.27 2.95 9.85
N ASN A 58 -25.80 3.08 8.61
CA ASN A 58 -25.54 4.37 7.96
C ASN A 58 -24.41 5.19 8.63
N ALA A 59 -23.41 4.54 9.23
CA ALA A 59 -22.12 5.20 9.45
C ALA A 59 -21.62 5.78 8.11
N ASP A 60 -20.92 6.92 8.15
CA ASP A 60 -20.43 7.59 6.94
C ASP A 60 -19.24 6.79 6.35
N THR A 61 -19.56 5.68 5.68
CA THR A 61 -18.59 4.75 5.09
C THR A 61 -17.69 5.47 4.10
N SER A 62 -18.25 6.41 3.33
CA SER A 62 -17.48 7.19 2.36
C SER A 62 -16.49 8.13 3.04
N GLN A 63 -16.90 8.83 4.11
CA GLN A 63 -15.99 9.63 4.91
C GLN A 63 -14.93 8.75 5.57
N ASN A 64 -15.31 7.61 6.13
CA ASN A 64 -14.36 6.71 6.78
C ASN A 64 -13.32 6.17 5.80
N ARG A 65 -13.71 5.76 4.59
CA ARG A 65 -12.77 5.32 3.54
C ARG A 65 -11.82 6.41 3.05
N ARG A 66 -12.31 7.65 3.00
CA ARG A 66 -11.46 8.81 2.70
C ARG A 66 -10.54 9.11 3.87
N GLN A 67 -11.01 9.04 5.10
CA GLN A 67 -10.20 9.38 6.26
C GLN A 67 -9.23 8.27 6.69
N SER A 68 -9.49 7.03 6.25
CA SER A 68 -8.56 5.90 6.39
C SER A 68 -7.44 5.94 5.37
N GLY A 69 -7.63 6.61 4.22
CA GLY A 69 -6.65 6.65 3.12
C GLY A 69 -6.79 5.51 2.13
N CYS A 70 -7.71 4.59 2.38
CA CYS A 70 -7.96 3.45 1.52
C CYS A 70 -8.54 3.86 0.16
N GLN A 71 -9.31 4.95 0.14
CA GLN A 71 -9.90 5.55 -1.05
C GLN A 71 -9.34 6.94 -1.28
N VAL A 72 -8.52 7.09 -2.32
CA VAL A 72 -7.99 8.39 -2.74
C VAL A 72 -9.05 9.07 -3.63
N GLY A 73 -9.63 10.19 -3.17
CA GLY A 73 -10.77 10.85 -3.82
C GLY A 73 -10.55 11.22 -5.30
N GLY A 74 -11.64 11.33 -6.07
CA GLY A 74 -11.64 11.72 -7.49
C GLY A 74 -12.86 11.17 -8.24
N ALA A 75 -12.96 11.43 -9.56
CA ALA A 75 -14.09 10.95 -10.37
C ALA A 75 -14.20 9.41 -10.46
N ASN A 76 -13.17 8.68 -10.02
CA ASN A 76 -13.04 7.23 -10.20
C ASN A 76 -12.75 6.41 -8.93
N ASP A 77 -12.97 6.92 -7.71
CA ASP A 77 -12.96 6.15 -6.43
C ASP A 77 -12.00 4.94 -6.42
N HIS A 78 -10.71 5.20 -6.57
CA HIS A 78 -9.69 4.17 -6.71
C HIS A 78 -9.04 3.83 -5.37
N SER A 79 -8.62 2.58 -5.21
CA SER A 79 -7.86 2.09 -4.05
C SER A 79 -6.45 2.68 -4.06
N ILE A 80 -5.94 3.13 -2.91
CA ILE A 80 -4.54 3.57 -2.76
C ILE A 80 -3.54 2.51 -3.26
N CYS A 81 -3.88 1.23 -3.12
CA CYS A 81 -3.05 0.11 -3.58
C CYS A 81 -2.88 0.03 -5.11
N THR A 82 -3.73 0.74 -5.84
CA THR A 82 -3.60 0.83 -7.31
C THR A 82 -2.73 1.99 -7.74
N PHE A 83 -2.32 2.88 -6.83
CA PHE A 83 -1.48 4.02 -7.16
C PHE A 83 -0.03 3.77 -6.83
N MET A 84 0.83 4.44 -7.60
CA MET A 84 2.24 4.58 -7.31
C MET A 84 2.43 5.20 -5.90
N PRO A 85 3.48 4.85 -5.16
CA PRO A 85 4.41 3.76 -5.41
C PRO A 85 3.88 2.37 -5.03
N PHE A 86 2.74 2.25 -4.34
CA PHE A 86 2.22 0.96 -3.85
C PHE A 86 1.96 -0.02 -4.99
N SER A 87 1.37 0.44 -6.08
CA SER A 87 1.16 -0.39 -7.27
C SER A 87 2.46 -0.99 -7.81
N GLN A 88 3.62 -0.37 -7.57
CA GLN A 88 4.92 -0.89 -8.03
C GLN A 88 5.23 -2.27 -7.51
N ARG A 89 4.84 -2.53 -6.26
CA ARG A 89 5.12 -3.81 -5.63
C ARG A 89 3.99 -4.81 -5.81
N PHE A 90 2.73 -4.35 -5.76
CA PHE A 90 1.58 -5.26 -5.78
C PHE A 90 1.09 -5.59 -7.20
N ALA A 91 1.26 -4.71 -8.20
CA ALA A 91 0.78 -4.98 -9.54
C ALA A 91 1.54 -6.13 -10.24
N ASP A 92 2.78 -6.39 -9.82
CA ASP A 92 3.60 -7.48 -10.37
C ASP A 92 3.28 -8.84 -9.71
N THR A 93 2.70 -8.85 -8.50
CA THR A 93 2.38 -10.08 -7.75
C THR A 93 0.88 -10.38 -7.66
N GLU A 94 0.02 -9.37 -7.80
CA GLU A 94 -1.42 -9.47 -7.62
C GLU A 94 -2.18 -8.86 -8.81
N ASN A 95 -3.12 -9.60 -9.39
CA ASN A 95 -3.87 -9.16 -10.57
C ASN A 95 -4.90 -8.04 -10.28
N ASP A 96 -5.26 -7.83 -9.01
CA ASP A 96 -6.31 -6.89 -8.60
C ASP A 96 -6.13 -6.46 -7.13
N PRO A 97 -5.10 -5.63 -6.84
CA PRO A 97 -4.80 -5.23 -5.48
C PRO A 97 -5.88 -4.30 -4.94
N THR A 98 -6.41 -4.66 -3.78
CA THR A 98 -7.41 -3.90 -3.04
C THR A 98 -6.82 -3.45 -1.71
N CYS A 99 -7.26 -2.30 -1.23
CA CYS A 99 -6.95 -1.86 0.12
C CYS A 99 -7.95 -2.47 1.10
N ASP A 100 -7.44 -3.18 2.09
CA ASP A 100 -8.12 -3.57 3.31
C ASP A 100 -7.87 -2.51 4.40
N GLU A 101 -8.87 -2.25 5.24
CA GLU A 101 -8.81 -1.23 6.27
C GLU A 101 -9.39 -1.76 7.59
N PHE A 102 -8.63 -1.59 8.67
CA PHE A 102 -9.06 -1.95 10.02
C PHE A 102 -8.74 -0.83 11.00
N PRO A 103 -9.70 -0.28 11.76
CA PRO A 103 -11.12 -0.61 11.83
C PRO A 103 -11.87 -0.40 10.51
N MET A 104 -12.87 -1.25 10.22
CA MET A 104 -13.59 -1.21 8.94
C MET A 104 -14.40 0.07 8.75
N ALA A 105 -14.48 0.63 7.52
CA ALA A 105 -15.21 1.88 7.27
C ALA A 105 -16.72 1.84 7.57
N ASP A 106 -17.32 0.65 7.67
CA ASP A 106 -18.73 0.51 8.09
C ASP A 106 -18.91 0.73 9.62
N TRP A 107 -17.82 0.88 10.37
CA TRP A 107 -17.85 1.10 11.82
C TRP A 107 -17.77 2.58 12.20
N VAL A 108 -18.24 2.92 13.40
CA VAL A 108 -18.03 4.23 14.01
C VAL A 108 -16.56 4.39 14.35
N GLN A 109 -15.97 5.49 13.88
CA GLN A 109 -14.56 5.81 14.06
C GLN A 109 -14.44 7.32 14.36
N PRO A 110 -13.42 7.75 15.12
CA PRO A 110 -13.14 9.18 15.27
C PRO A 110 -12.70 9.78 13.93
N ASP A 111 -12.83 11.10 13.80
CA ASP A 111 -12.18 11.79 12.69
C ASP A 111 -10.66 11.54 12.74
N PHE A 112 -10.01 11.53 11.58
CA PHE A 112 -8.55 11.42 11.53
C PHE A 112 -7.91 12.62 12.25
N ASP A 113 -7.03 12.33 13.20
CA ASP A 113 -6.23 13.34 13.90
C ASP A 113 -4.76 12.90 13.87
N PRO A 114 -3.89 13.60 13.11
CA PRO A 114 -2.48 13.23 13.02
C PRO A 114 -1.75 13.32 14.38
N ALA A 115 -2.28 14.06 15.35
CA ALA A 115 -1.71 14.14 16.69
C ALA A 115 -1.99 12.90 17.56
N ASN A 116 -3.00 12.10 17.22
CA ASN A 116 -3.42 10.93 18.00
C ASN A 116 -2.97 9.60 17.39
N GLY A 117 -2.05 9.63 16.42
CA GLY A 117 -1.49 8.45 15.78
C GLY A 117 -2.40 7.86 14.70
N PRO A 118 -2.08 6.66 14.20
CA PRO A 118 -2.80 6.04 13.11
C PRO A 118 -4.22 5.66 13.52
N ARG A 119 -5.19 6.11 12.74
CA ARG A 119 -6.60 5.79 12.92
C ARG A 119 -6.95 4.37 12.48
N ASN A 120 -6.31 3.91 11.40
CA ASN A 120 -6.53 2.60 10.78
C ASN A 120 -5.17 1.96 10.49
N SER A 121 -5.11 0.63 10.58
CA SER A 121 -4.15 -0.14 9.82
C SER A 121 -4.70 -0.44 8.43
N LEU A 122 -3.87 -0.27 7.42
CA LEU A 122 -4.21 -0.44 6.01
C LEU A 122 -3.33 -1.51 5.42
N ARG A 123 -3.90 -2.30 4.51
CA ARG A 123 -3.13 -3.33 3.83
C ARG A 123 -3.51 -3.46 2.36
N CYS A 124 -2.51 -3.51 1.48
CA CYS A 124 -2.71 -3.95 0.11
C CYS A 124 -2.71 -5.48 0.04
N MET A 125 -3.76 -6.05 -0.57
CA MET A 125 -3.91 -7.49 -0.75
C MET A 125 -4.84 -7.79 -1.94
N GLU A 126 -4.79 -9.04 -2.39
CA GLU A 126 -5.69 -9.53 -3.43
C GLU A 126 -7.18 -9.32 -3.07
N ARG A 127 -8.00 -8.97 -4.07
CA ARG A 127 -9.45 -8.83 -3.90
C ARG A 127 -10.12 -10.05 -3.26
N GLY A 128 -9.64 -11.27 -3.54
CA GLY A 128 -10.25 -12.52 -3.07
C GLY A 128 -10.34 -12.62 -1.54
N PRO A 129 -9.21 -12.64 -0.83
CA PRO A 129 -9.16 -12.57 0.63
C PRO A 129 -9.90 -11.37 1.23
N ASN A 130 -9.73 -10.17 0.67
CA ASN A 130 -10.40 -8.96 1.17
C ASN A 130 -11.94 -9.06 1.07
N ALA A 131 -12.46 -9.50 -0.09
CA ALA A 131 -13.90 -9.72 -0.29
C ALA A 131 -14.44 -10.84 0.61
N ALA A 132 -13.65 -11.89 0.85
CA ALA A 132 -14.03 -12.96 1.77
C ALA A 132 -14.10 -12.47 3.22
N ALA A 133 -13.19 -11.59 3.66
CA ALA A 133 -13.26 -10.94 4.97
C ALA A 133 -14.50 -10.04 5.09
N GLY A 134 -14.79 -9.25 4.05
CA GLY A 134 -16.01 -8.45 3.95
C GLY A 134 -17.29 -9.31 4.03
N ASN A 135 -17.28 -10.52 3.47
CA ASN A 135 -18.39 -11.46 3.60
C ASN A 135 -18.53 -12.03 5.03
N GLN A 136 -17.44 -12.29 5.75
CA GLN A 136 -17.52 -12.68 7.17
C GLN A 136 -18.17 -11.57 8.00
N TRP A 137 -17.76 -10.32 7.77
CA TRP A 137 -18.39 -9.15 8.40
C TRP A 137 -19.87 -9.05 8.07
N LYS A 138 -20.24 -9.20 6.80
CA LYS A 138 -21.63 -9.17 6.35
C LYS A 138 -22.49 -10.21 7.09
N ASN A 139 -22.02 -11.46 7.15
CA ASN A 139 -22.71 -12.54 7.86
C ASN A 139 -22.88 -12.24 9.35
N PHE A 140 -21.84 -11.73 10.01
CA PHE A 140 -21.90 -11.32 11.41
C PHE A 140 -22.92 -10.20 11.64
N LYS A 141 -22.93 -9.18 10.77
CA LYS A 141 -23.90 -8.08 10.84
C LYS A 141 -25.34 -8.57 10.67
N GLU A 142 -25.58 -9.35 9.62
CA GLU A 142 -26.91 -9.87 9.28
C GLU A 142 -27.38 -10.98 10.23
N GLY A 143 -26.46 -11.58 10.99
CA GLY A 143 -26.76 -12.69 11.90
C GLY A 143 -27.13 -13.98 11.16
N VAL A 144 -26.59 -14.18 9.96
CA VAL A 144 -26.91 -15.32 9.08
C VAL A 144 -25.66 -16.05 8.63
N GLY A 145 -25.79 -17.36 8.41
CA GLY A 145 -24.72 -18.20 7.89
C GLY A 145 -23.70 -18.66 8.93
N ASP A 146 -22.54 -19.09 8.44
CA ASP A 146 -21.42 -19.55 9.25
C ASP A 146 -20.57 -18.35 9.75
N GLY A 147 -19.74 -18.57 10.78
CA GLY A 147 -18.82 -17.55 11.30
C GLY A 147 -19.40 -16.65 12.40
N LEU A 148 -20.48 -17.08 13.08
CA LEU A 148 -21.15 -16.33 14.14
C LEU A 148 -20.61 -16.63 15.55
N GLU A 149 -19.44 -17.25 15.66
CA GLU A 149 -18.87 -17.63 16.96
C GLU A 149 -18.64 -16.40 17.85
N GLY A 150 -19.24 -16.44 19.04
CA GLY A 150 -19.17 -15.37 20.03
C GLY A 150 -20.17 -14.23 19.82
N ARG A 151 -20.99 -14.28 18.77
CA ARG A 151 -22.10 -13.32 18.57
C ARG A 151 -23.24 -13.58 19.55
N THR A 152 -23.74 -12.53 20.19
CA THR A 152 -24.90 -12.61 21.13
C THR A 152 -26.16 -11.92 20.59
N CYS A 153 -26.00 -10.93 19.72
CA CYS A 153 -27.13 -10.24 19.09
C CYS A 153 -28.03 -11.21 18.30
N GLN A 154 -29.32 -10.91 18.27
CA GLN A 154 -30.32 -11.68 17.53
C GLN A 154 -30.76 -10.90 16.29
N GLY A 155 -30.91 -11.60 15.16
CA GLY A 155 -31.28 -10.98 13.89
C GLY A 155 -30.21 -10.02 13.35
N ASP A 156 -30.59 -9.22 12.37
CA ASP A 156 -29.74 -8.24 11.71
C ASP A 156 -29.52 -6.98 12.57
N MET A 157 -28.30 -6.43 12.52
CA MET A 157 -27.92 -5.22 13.25
C MET A 157 -28.35 -3.94 12.50
N SER A 158 -29.63 -3.82 12.11
CA SER A 158 -30.10 -2.76 11.20
C SER A 158 -30.87 -1.60 11.82
N ASP A 159 -31.06 -1.55 13.15
CA ASP A 159 -31.79 -0.45 13.78
C ASP A 159 -30.98 0.88 13.69
N PRO A 160 -31.48 1.90 12.96
CA PRO A 160 -30.76 3.14 12.75
C PRO A 160 -30.58 4.00 14.00
N ASN A 161 -31.22 3.64 15.14
CA ASN A 161 -31.09 4.33 16.43
C ASN A 161 -30.28 3.54 17.46
N THR A 162 -29.62 2.46 17.03
CA THR A 162 -28.84 1.58 17.89
C THR A 162 -27.36 1.59 17.49
N ASP A 163 -26.49 1.67 18.50
CA ASP A 163 -25.07 1.45 18.38
C ASP A 163 -24.75 0.04 18.88
N TYR A 164 -24.22 -0.81 18.00
CA TYR A 164 -23.93 -2.21 18.29
C TYR A 164 -22.45 -2.39 18.59
N LYS A 165 -22.12 -2.80 19.81
CA LYS A 165 -20.74 -2.96 20.28
C LYS A 165 -20.31 -4.42 20.25
N PHE A 166 -19.08 -4.70 19.87
CA PHE A 166 -18.53 -6.05 19.90
C PHE A 166 -17.01 -6.03 19.99
N THR A 167 -16.45 -7.07 20.59
CA THR A 167 -14.99 -7.27 20.67
C THR A 167 -14.49 -8.03 19.44
N ILE A 168 -13.22 -7.85 19.11
CA ILE A 168 -12.59 -8.55 17.98
C ILE A 168 -11.86 -9.78 18.48
N LYS A 169 -12.05 -10.91 17.80
CA LYS A 169 -11.34 -12.16 18.05
C LYS A 169 -10.85 -12.77 16.75
N PHE A 170 -9.84 -13.63 16.88
CA PHE A 170 -9.24 -14.35 15.76
C PHE A 170 -9.36 -15.84 16.02
N ASN A 171 -9.85 -16.58 15.02
CA ASN A 171 -9.73 -18.03 14.95
C ASN A 171 -8.67 -18.35 13.88
N THR A 172 -7.53 -18.88 14.33
CA THR A 172 -6.37 -19.21 13.48
C THR A 172 -6.34 -20.67 13.03
N ASP A 173 -7.41 -21.44 13.30
CA ASP A 173 -7.47 -22.84 12.91
C ASP A 173 -7.31 -22.97 11.39
N ASN A 174 -6.33 -23.78 10.97
CA ASN A 174 -5.99 -24.03 9.56
C ASN A 174 -5.57 -22.78 8.78
N ALA A 175 -5.12 -21.73 9.47
CA ALA A 175 -4.29 -20.72 8.84
C ALA A 175 -2.88 -21.29 8.59
N ASP A 176 -2.24 -20.90 7.49
CA ASP A 176 -0.88 -21.35 7.13
C ASP A 176 0.18 -20.81 8.13
N THR A 177 -0.19 -19.77 8.88
CA THR A 177 0.62 -19.18 9.94
C THR A 177 -0.02 -19.43 11.30
N SER A 178 0.76 -19.94 12.27
CA SER A 178 0.25 -20.32 13.60
C SER A 178 -0.14 -19.13 14.50
N ASP A 179 0.03 -17.89 14.03
CA ASP A 179 -0.48 -16.67 14.65
C ASP A 179 -0.40 -15.56 13.58
N PRO A 180 -1.42 -14.71 13.36
CA PRO A 180 -1.21 -13.44 12.67
C PRO A 180 -0.24 -12.63 13.55
N THR A 181 1.05 -12.77 13.29
CA THR A 181 2.13 -12.42 14.23
C THR A 181 2.22 -10.93 14.60
N GLY A 182 1.32 -10.07 14.13
CA GLY A 182 1.39 -8.62 14.29
C GLY A 182 2.64 -8.01 13.64
N THR A 183 3.47 -8.84 13.00
CA THR A 183 4.67 -8.42 12.29
C THR A 183 4.21 -7.86 10.96
N LEU A 184 4.54 -6.59 10.74
CA LEU A 184 4.30 -5.89 9.48
C LEU A 184 4.95 -6.67 8.34
N ASP A 185 4.18 -6.95 7.30
CA ASP A 185 4.68 -7.49 6.05
C ASP A 185 4.55 -6.47 4.91
N ILE A 186 4.90 -6.90 3.70
CA ILE A 186 4.93 -6.13 2.46
C ILE A 186 3.67 -5.29 2.23
N GLY A 187 2.51 -5.69 2.76
CA GLY A 187 1.23 -5.07 2.48
C GLY A 187 0.85 -3.90 3.37
N GLU A 188 1.45 -3.73 4.55
CA GLU A 188 0.83 -2.98 5.65
C GLU A 188 1.40 -1.57 5.85
N PHE A 189 0.53 -0.57 5.99
CA PHE A 189 0.86 0.84 6.13
C PHE A 189 -0.24 1.60 6.88
N TRP A 190 0.01 2.86 7.23
CA TRP A 190 -1.03 3.75 7.74
C TRP A 190 -0.80 5.20 7.32
N MET A 191 -1.87 5.99 7.42
CA MET A 191 -1.80 7.43 7.22
C MET A 191 -1.15 8.15 8.40
N THR A 192 -0.21 9.06 8.10
CA THR A 192 0.43 9.95 9.09
C THR A 192 -0.02 11.38 8.98
N THR A 193 -0.43 11.81 7.79
CA THR A 193 -1.04 13.14 7.58
C THR A 193 -2.22 13.04 6.63
N MET A 194 -3.17 13.96 6.79
CA MET A 194 -4.24 14.23 5.85
C MET A 194 -4.04 15.64 5.30
N GLY A 195 -3.71 15.74 4.02
CA GLY A 195 -3.60 17.02 3.34
C GLY A 195 -4.96 17.72 3.29
N GLY A 196 -4.97 19.02 3.57
CA GLY A 196 -6.20 19.82 3.68
C GLY A 196 -6.95 20.08 2.36
N SER A 197 -6.47 19.56 1.23
CA SER A 197 -7.17 19.70 -0.05
C SER A 197 -8.18 18.56 -0.22
N THR A 198 -9.41 18.90 -0.66
CA THR A 198 -10.41 17.92 -1.13
C THR A 198 -10.05 17.38 -2.53
N GLY A 199 -8.81 17.57 -2.97
CA GLY A 199 -8.32 17.21 -4.30
C GLY A 199 -8.01 15.73 -4.42
N ALA A 200 -7.93 15.25 -5.66
CA ALA A 200 -7.37 13.93 -5.93
C ALA A 200 -5.91 13.89 -5.45
N ASN A 201 -5.44 12.71 -5.02
CA ASN A 201 -4.00 12.49 -4.92
C ASN A 201 -3.42 12.62 -6.33
N ASN A 202 -2.80 13.77 -6.60
CA ASN A 202 -2.12 14.04 -7.85
C ASN A 202 -0.69 13.51 -7.78
N PHE A 203 -0.25 12.91 -8.88
CA PHE A 203 1.11 12.42 -9.04
C PHE A 203 1.96 13.43 -9.81
N PRO A 204 3.19 13.74 -9.36
CA PRO A 204 3.88 13.23 -8.16
C PRO A 204 3.23 13.72 -6.85
N MET A 205 3.31 12.91 -5.79
CA MET A 205 2.78 13.27 -4.47
C MET A 205 3.58 14.42 -3.86
N LYS A 206 3.15 15.67 -4.12
CA LYS A 206 3.70 16.85 -3.44
C LYS A 206 3.01 16.99 -2.09
N SER A 207 3.78 17.15 -1.01
CA SER A 207 3.29 17.16 0.38
C SER A 207 2.14 18.13 0.67
N SER A 208 2.00 19.22 -0.10
CA SER A 208 0.87 20.17 0.02
C SER A 208 -0.35 19.84 -0.85
N ASP A 209 -0.16 19.08 -1.93
CA ASP A 209 -1.19 18.79 -2.95
C ASP A 209 -1.73 17.37 -2.82
N SER A 210 -1.01 16.48 -2.12
CA SER A 210 -1.46 15.13 -1.77
C SER A 210 -2.46 15.18 -0.64
N HIS A 211 -3.54 14.41 -0.80
CA HIS A 211 -4.55 14.21 0.22
C HIS A 211 -4.00 13.39 1.41
N TYR A 212 -2.93 12.59 1.23
CA TYR A 212 -2.33 11.75 2.29
C TYR A 212 -0.79 11.77 2.31
N SER A 213 -0.20 11.66 3.51
CA SER A 213 1.14 11.07 3.71
C SER A 213 1.00 9.69 4.37
N ILE A 214 1.88 8.75 4.02
CA ILE A 214 1.85 7.36 4.50
C ILE A 214 3.21 6.99 5.08
N THR A 215 3.24 6.21 6.17
CA THR A 215 4.47 5.56 6.68
C THR A 215 4.31 4.04 6.74
N ASP A 216 5.43 3.32 6.68
CA ASP A 216 5.47 1.86 6.52
C ASP A 216 5.41 1.03 7.82
N GLY A 217 5.11 1.62 8.98
CA GLY A 217 5.25 0.88 10.22
C GLY A 217 6.45 1.21 11.10
N THR A 218 7.59 1.33 10.44
CA THR A 218 8.93 1.25 11.03
C THR A 218 9.84 2.40 10.59
N ALA A 219 9.54 2.98 9.44
CA ALA A 219 10.10 4.19 8.89
C ALA A 219 9.41 5.37 9.56
N THR A 220 10.18 6.09 10.35
CA THR A 220 9.79 7.35 10.99
C THR A 220 9.54 8.50 9.99
N LYS A 221 9.42 8.20 8.69
CA LYS A 221 9.48 9.16 7.60
C LYS A 221 8.47 8.80 6.51
N ASP A 222 7.74 9.81 6.06
CA ASP A 222 6.70 9.66 5.04
C ASP A 222 7.29 9.06 3.75
N LEU A 223 6.56 8.14 3.13
CA LEU A 223 6.84 7.58 1.81
C LEU A 223 6.47 8.61 0.75
N LEU A 224 7.47 9.01 -0.03
CA LEU A 224 7.34 9.90 -1.17
C LEU A 224 7.74 9.21 -2.47
N GLN A 225 7.67 9.95 -3.58
CA GLN A 225 8.15 9.51 -4.87
C GLN A 225 9.41 10.27 -5.27
N CYS A 226 10.55 9.59 -5.38
CA CYS A 226 11.77 10.15 -5.93
C CYS A 226 11.80 9.99 -7.45
N LYS A 227 12.62 10.81 -8.11
CA LYS A 227 12.87 10.74 -9.55
C LYS A 227 14.28 10.23 -9.80
N LEU A 228 14.41 9.24 -10.66
CA LEU A 228 15.69 8.77 -11.21
C LEU A 228 15.77 9.19 -12.68
N VAL A 229 16.87 9.84 -13.07
CA VAL A 229 17.22 10.04 -14.47
C VAL A 229 18.44 9.19 -14.78
N VAL A 230 18.35 8.39 -15.82
CA VAL A 230 19.47 7.58 -16.32
C VAL A 230 19.77 7.98 -17.74
N THR A 231 20.97 8.52 -17.97
CA THR A 231 21.52 8.66 -19.30
C THR A 231 22.40 7.46 -19.58
N ARG A 232 22.15 6.74 -20.68
CA ARG A 232 23.12 5.77 -21.21
C ARG A 232 23.59 6.15 -22.60
N THR A 233 24.84 5.85 -22.89
CA THR A 233 25.46 6.13 -24.19
C THR A 233 26.08 4.88 -24.80
N SER A 234 26.42 4.96 -26.09
CA SER A 234 27.22 3.95 -26.78
C SER A 234 28.46 3.55 -25.98
N GLY A 235 28.76 2.25 -25.95
CA GLY A 235 29.78 1.66 -25.08
C GLY A 235 29.27 1.34 -23.67
N ASP A 236 27.94 1.31 -23.47
CA ASP A 236 27.28 0.96 -22.21
C ASP A 236 27.78 1.77 -21.00
N ASN A 237 28.03 3.06 -21.22
CA ASN A 237 28.27 4.01 -20.13
C ASN A 237 26.93 4.47 -19.59
N TYR A 238 26.77 4.41 -18.26
CA TYR A 238 25.57 4.82 -17.55
C TYR A 238 25.92 5.99 -16.63
N ASP A 239 25.05 7.00 -16.62
CA ASP A 239 25.06 8.13 -15.70
C ASP A 239 23.67 8.21 -15.07
N GLY A 240 23.60 7.99 -13.76
CA GLY A 240 22.38 8.00 -12.98
C GLY A 240 22.36 9.16 -11.99
N THR A 241 21.26 9.90 -11.97
CA THR A 241 21.03 11.00 -11.02
C THR A 241 19.69 10.82 -10.31
N ILE A 242 19.72 10.90 -8.98
CA ILE A 242 18.54 10.86 -8.11
C ILE A 242 18.15 12.29 -7.75
N PHE A 243 16.85 12.59 -7.84
CA PHE A 243 16.26 13.86 -7.45
C PHE A 243 15.17 13.66 -6.40
N ASP A 244 15.05 14.64 -5.50
CA ASP A 244 13.94 14.74 -4.56
C ASP A 244 12.64 15.20 -5.23
N LEU A 245 11.56 15.32 -4.45
CA LEU A 245 10.25 15.80 -4.92
C LEU A 245 10.27 17.22 -5.49
N ASP A 246 11.17 18.06 -4.99
CA ASP A 246 11.30 19.46 -5.41
C ASP A 246 12.18 19.57 -6.67
N GLY A 247 12.73 18.44 -7.13
CA GLY A 247 13.63 18.37 -8.28
C GLY A 247 15.06 18.74 -7.97
N ASN A 248 15.45 18.81 -6.69
CA ASN A 248 16.84 18.99 -6.30
C ASN A 248 17.59 17.68 -6.44
N GLU A 249 18.83 17.75 -6.94
CA GLU A 249 19.72 16.60 -7.01
C GLU A 249 20.09 16.13 -5.59
N ILE A 250 19.90 14.83 -5.34
CA ILE A 250 20.29 14.16 -4.09
C ILE A 250 21.67 13.53 -4.25
N SER A 251 21.88 12.78 -5.34
CA SER A 251 23.10 12.02 -5.59
C SER A 251 23.20 11.65 -7.07
N GLN A 252 24.42 11.41 -7.52
CA GLN A 252 24.72 10.94 -8.87
C GLN A 252 25.87 9.93 -8.85
N ALA A 253 25.88 9.02 -9.82
CA ALA A 253 27.01 8.15 -10.10
C ALA A 253 27.06 7.83 -11.60
N ALA A 254 28.26 7.58 -12.11
CA ALA A 254 28.45 7.19 -13.50
C ALA A 254 29.53 6.10 -13.59
N ASP A 255 29.29 5.08 -14.42
CA ASP A 255 30.25 4.02 -14.70
C ASP A 255 29.93 3.29 -16.02
N GLY A 256 30.93 2.59 -16.56
CA GLY A 256 30.77 1.68 -17.69
C GLY A 256 30.31 0.30 -17.25
N LEU A 257 29.15 -0.15 -17.73
CA LEU A 257 28.60 -1.47 -17.43
C LEU A 257 28.87 -2.41 -18.61
N ASN A 258 29.95 -3.18 -18.56
CA ASN A 258 30.43 -3.93 -19.74
C ASN A 258 29.82 -5.33 -19.91
N GLU A 259 29.05 -5.82 -18.94
CA GLU A 259 28.44 -7.15 -18.96
C GLU A 259 27.04 -7.15 -18.35
N ASP A 260 26.20 -8.10 -18.74
CA ASP A 260 24.85 -8.22 -18.19
C ASP A 260 24.92 -8.58 -16.70
N GLY A 261 24.10 -7.92 -15.89
CA GLY A 261 24.14 -8.02 -14.43
C GLY A 261 25.16 -7.09 -13.76
N ALA A 262 26.00 -6.37 -14.51
CA ALA A 262 26.84 -5.32 -13.95
C ALA A 262 25.97 -4.21 -13.33
N ARG A 263 26.42 -3.64 -12.21
CA ARG A 263 25.65 -2.73 -11.36
C ARG A 263 26.37 -1.39 -11.20
N LEU A 264 25.64 -0.30 -11.46
CA LEU A 264 26.02 1.05 -11.04
C LEU A 264 25.23 1.39 -9.78
N VAL A 265 25.89 1.49 -8.63
CA VAL A 265 25.25 1.84 -7.35
C VAL A 265 25.37 3.34 -7.09
N ILE A 266 24.24 4.03 -7.07
CA ILE A 266 24.14 5.42 -6.63
C ILE A 266 23.90 5.39 -5.12
N GLN A 267 24.81 6.00 -4.37
CA GLN A 267 24.73 6.08 -2.92
C GLN A 267 24.26 7.47 -2.49
N PRO A 268 23.02 7.63 -1.98
CA PRO A 268 22.60 8.88 -1.39
C PRO A 268 23.42 9.24 -0.15
N PRO A 269 23.52 10.54 0.19
CA PRO A 269 24.16 10.99 1.43
C PRO A 269 23.61 10.26 2.67
N THR A 270 24.51 9.91 3.60
CA THR A 270 24.16 9.10 4.78
C THR A 270 23.23 9.83 5.77
N ASP A 271 23.25 11.16 5.76
CA ASP A 271 22.35 12.02 6.54
C ASP A 271 20.91 12.02 6.02
N LYS A 272 20.67 11.50 4.80
CA LYS A 272 19.36 11.48 4.17
C LYS A 272 18.56 10.20 4.41
N SER A 273 19.10 9.21 5.15
CA SER A 273 18.46 7.89 5.40
C SER A 273 17.92 7.18 4.14
N LEU A 274 18.37 7.58 2.96
CA LEU A 274 17.95 6.99 1.70
C LEU A 274 18.74 5.70 1.44
N GLY A 275 18.05 4.73 0.84
CA GLY A 275 18.62 3.47 0.39
C GLY A 275 19.58 3.63 -0.79
N ASP A 276 20.39 2.61 -1.03
CA ASP A 276 21.18 2.47 -2.24
C ASP A 276 20.26 2.17 -3.42
N LEU A 277 20.49 2.84 -4.55
CA LEU A 277 19.84 2.56 -5.81
C LEU A 277 20.86 1.96 -6.77
N ALA A 278 20.57 0.78 -7.32
CA ALA A 278 21.39 0.16 -8.35
C ALA A 278 20.69 0.22 -9.71
N ILE A 279 21.45 0.61 -10.73
CA ILE A 279 21.09 0.46 -12.15
C ILE A 279 21.80 -0.80 -12.64
N ILE A 280 21.05 -1.73 -13.23
CA ILE A 280 21.53 -3.05 -13.63
C ILE A 280 21.41 -3.18 -15.15
N ARG A 281 22.53 -3.50 -15.80
CA ARG A 281 22.55 -3.74 -17.24
C ARG A 281 21.88 -5.08 -17.58
N THR A 282 20.96 -5.08 -18.53
CA THR A 282 20.27 -6.28 -19.01
C THR A 282 20.45 -6.53 -20.51
N GLY A 283 21.41 -5.85 -21.13
CA GLY A 283 21.74 -5.99 -22.55
C GLY A 283 22.53 -4.80 -23.07
N GLU A 284 23.16 -4.98 -24.23
CA GLU A 284 23.85 -3.90 -24.94
C GLU A 284 22.83 -2.88 -25.49
N MET A 285 23.14 -1.60 -25.34
CA MET A 285 22.33 -0.55 -25.93
C MET A 285 22.24 -0.68 -27.46
N GLY A 286 21.01 -0.69 -28.01
CA GLY A 286 20.79 -0.69 -29.46
C GLY A 286 20.83 -2.05 -30.15
N GLN A 287 21.16 -3.14 -29.45
CA GLN A 287 21.03 -4.51 -29.98
C GLN A 287 19.72 -5.16 -29.52
N GLY A 288 19.03 -5.88 -30.43
CA GLY A 288 17.85 -6.70 -30.06
C GLY A 288 16.47 -6.24 -30.54
N GLY A 289 16.37 -5.36 -31.55
CA GLY A 289 15.12 -5.14 -32.30
C GLY A 289 13.93 -4.56 -31.52
N THR A 290 14.13 -4.12 -30.28
CA THR A 290 13.14 -3.39 -29.48
C THR A 290 13.62 -1.96 -29.31
N ALA A 291 12.79 -1.00 -29.72
CA ALA A 291 13.01 0.40 -29.39
C ALA A 291 12.90 0.55 -27.87
N GLY A 292 14.00 0.97 -27.24
CA GLY A 292 14.09 1.14 -25.78
C GLY A 292 14.47 -0.15 -25.06
N SER A 293 15.77 -0.50 -25.06
CA SER A 293 16.26 -1.69 -24.37
C SER A 293 15.91 -1.66 -22.88
N ARG A 294 15.56 -2.83 -22.33
CA ARG A 294 15.27 -2.99 -20.91
C ARG A 294 16.44 -2.50 -20.04
N VAL A 295 16.14 -1.92 -18.89
CA VAL A 295 17.08 -1.65 -17.80
C VAL A 295 16.40 -2.05 -16.50
N ASP A 296 17.11 -2.79 -15.66
CA ASP A 296 16.62 -3.23 -14.36
C ASP A 296 17.16 -2.29 -13.27
N PHE A 297 16.39 -2.12 -12.21
CA PHE A 297 16.69 -1.23 -11.10
C PHE A 297 16.39 -1.94 -9.78
N GLU A 298 17.17 -1.62 -8.76
CA GLU A 298 17.03 -2.16 -7.40
C GLU A 298 17.18 -1.02 -6.40
N PHE A 299 16.24 -0.88 -5.46
CA PHE A 299 16.36 0.03 -4.32
C PHE A 299 16.41 -0.75 -3.01
N ARG A 300 17.33 -0.42 -2.11
CA ARG A 300 17.50 -1.07 -0.79
C ARG A 300 17.88 -0.07 0.30
N LEU A 301 17.16 -0.02 1.41
CA LEU A 301 17.48 0.83 2.56
C LEU A 301 18.86 0.49 3.17
N LYS A 302 19.62 1.54 3.53
CA LYS A 302 20.92 1.40 4.19
C LYS A 302 20.76 0.99 5.65
N GLY A 303 21.42 -0.08 6.05
CA GLY A 303 21.65 -0.44 7.47
C GLY A 303 20.40 -0.78 8.28
N GLY A 304 19.23 -0.93 7.64
CA GLY A 304 18.00 -1.40 8.26
C GLY A 304 17.77 -2.89 8.03
N ASN A 305 16.83 -3.48 8.77
CA ASN A 305 16.15 -4.68 8.29
C ASN A 305 15.48 -4.32 6.96
N ALA A 306 15.42 -5.28 6.02
CA ALA A 306 14.77 -5.05 4.74
C ALA A 306 13.37 -4.43 4.98
N SER A 307 13.11 -3.23 4.42
CA SER A 307 11.78 -2.62 4.52
C SER A 307 10.97 -3.09 3.33
N PRO A 308 9.90 -3.86 3.56
CA PRO A 308 9.14 -4.46 2.49
C PRO A 308 8.19 -3.46 1.80
N LEU A 309 8.19 -2.17 2.14
CA LEU A 309 7.53 -1.12 1.35
C LEU A 309 8.50 -0.27 0.54
N VAL A 310 9.78 -0.25 0.94
CA VAL A 310 10.81 0.61 0.34
C VAL A 310 11.82 -0.18 -0.48
N ASP A 311 12.07 -1.45 -0.16
CA ASP A 311 13.06 -2.28 -0.86
C ASP A 311 12.41 -3.04 -2.01
N PHE A 312 12.50 -2.55 -3.25
CA PHE A 312 11.84 -3.18 -4.39
C PHE A 312 12.72 -3.15 -5.65
N ASP A 313 12.38 -4.03 -6.58
CA ASP A 313 13.01 -4.15 -7.89
C ASP A 313 12.00 -3.74 -8.96
N TRP A 314 12.46 -3.06 -10.00
CA TRP A 314 11.63 -2.71 -11.14
C TRP A 314 12.47 -2.61 -12.40
N ASN A 315 11.83 -2.44 -13.53
CA ASN A 315 12.49 -2.22 -14.80
C ASN A 315 11.74 -1.20 -15.65
N THR A 316 12.32 -0.85 -16.79
CA THR A 316 11.76 0.09 -17.76
C THR A 316 10.42 -0.34 -18.37
N GLU A 317 10.05 -1.62 -18.25
CA GLU A 317 8.78 -2.17 -18.74
C GLU A 317 7.73 -2.28 -17.63
N THR A 318 8.12 -2.17 -16.35
CA THR A 318 7.21 -2.27 -15.22
C THR A 318 6.14 -1.19 -15.29
N SER A 319 4.91 -1.58 -14.98
CA SER A 319 3.73 -0.72 -15.09
C SER A 319 2.74 -0.93 -13.96
N GLY A 320 1.97 0.09 -13.63
CA GLY A 320 0.95 0.16 -12.60
C GLY A 320 0.02 1.35 -12.87
N LYS A 321 -1.10 1.46 -12.16
CA LYS A 321 -2.06 2.52 -12.49
C LYS A 321 -1.56 3.86 -11.98
N ASP A 322 -1.62 4.85 -12.87
CA ASP A 322 -1.22 6.22 -12.61
C ASP A 322 -2.16 7.17 -13.39
N ASN A 323 -2.40 8.35 -12.83
CA ASN A 323 -3.18 9.41 -13.46
C ASN A 323 -2.33 10.26 -14.46
N ARG A 324 -1.04 9.95 -14.65
CA ARG A 324 -0.17 10.64 -15.62
C ARG A 324 -0.61 10.41 -17.08
N PRO A 325 -0.42 11.41 -17.98
CA PRO A 325 -0.74 11.31 -19.40
C PRO A 325 0.02 10.21 -20.17
N SER A 326 1.18 9.79 -19.67
CA SER A 326 2.08 8.80 -20.30
C SER A 326 1.64 7.34 -20.12
N GLY A 327 0.51 7.09 -19.46
CA GLY A 327 0.02 5.76 -19.16
C GLY A 327 0.73 5.11 -17.96
N SER A 328 0.46 3.83 -17.75
CA SER A 328 0.78 3.05 -16.56
C SER A 328 2.27 2.80 -16.30
N LYS A 329 3.22 3.29 -17.12
CA LYS A 329 4.64 2.89 -16.98
C LYS A 329 5.39 3.66 -15.89
N TYR A 330 6.31 2.97 -15.21
CA TYR A 330 7.13 3.58 -14.14
C TYR A 330 8.26 4.43 -14.68
N CYS A 331 8.74 4.07 -15.87
CA CYS A 331 9.75 4.79 -16.59
C CYS A 331 9.19 5.34 -17.91
N ASP A 332 9.53 6.60 -18.19
CA ASP A 332 9.51 7.16 -19.54
C ASP A 332 10.82 6.76 -20.24
N VAL A 333 10.68 6.06 -21.36
CA VAL A 333 11.77 5.40 -22.08
C VAL A 333 11.69 5.85 -23.54
N PRO A 334 12.32 6.98 -23.90
CA PRO A 334 12.29 7.47 -25.27
C PRO A 334 13.09 6.54 -26.19
N ASN A 335 12.95 6.74 -27.51
CA ASN A 335 13.81 6.05 -28.47
C ASN A 335 15.29 6.45 -28.27
N ILE A 336 16.19 5.59 -28.75
CA ILE A 336 17.62 5.91 -28.81
C ILE A 336 17.83 7.01 -29.85
N GLU A 337 18.56 8.05 -29.45
CA GLU A 337 19.00 9.15 -30.31
C GLU A 337 20.40 8.85 -30.84
N ASP A 338 20.54 8.74 -32.16
CA ASP A 338 21.83 8.52 -32.81
C ASP A 338 22.42 9.85 -33.30
N ASN A 339 23.61 10.18 -32.80
CA ASN A 339 24.33 11.41 -33.15
C ASN A 339 25.76 11.08 -33.63
N GLU A 340 26.47 12.08 -34.19
CA GLU A 340 27.87 11.92 -34.63
C GLU A 340 28.82 11.48 -33.51
N ASP A 341 28.49 11.82 -32.26
CA ASP A 341 29.27 11.47 -31.05
C ASP A 341 28.87 10.12 -30.43
N GLY A 342 27.94 9.38 -31.04
CA GLY A 342 27.42 8.10 -30.57
C GLY A 342 25.93 8.12 -30.22
N SER A 343 25.39 6.94 -29.92
CA SER A 343 24.00 6.76 -29.52
C SER A 343 23.79 7.18 -28.06
N ARG A 344 22.67 7.84 -27.76
CA ARG A 344 22.28 8.28 -26.41
C ARG A 344 20.81 7.97 -26.13
N GLN A 345 20.50 7.66 -24.88
CA GLN A 345 19.12 7.56 -24.40
C GLN A 345 19.01 8.08 -22.97
N THR A 346 17.97 8.87 -22.70
CA THR A 346 17.69 9.40 -21.37
C THR A 346 16.38 8.82 -20.85
N ILE A 347 16.47 7.94 -19.86
CA ILE A 347 15.35 7.27 -19.21
C ILE A 347 14.99 8.05 -17.95
N THR A 348 13.69 8.28 -17.71
CA THR A 348 13.21 8.91 -16.47
C THR A 348 12.28 7.95 -15.74
N CYS A 349 12.65 7.52 -14.54
CA CYS A 349 11.85 6.65 -13.69
C CYS A 349 11.40 7.36 -12.41
N TYR A 350 10.29 6.88 -11.84
CA TYR A 350 9.76 7.35 -10.56
C TYR A 350 9.55 6.18 -9.62
N TYR A 351 9.88 6.35 -8.33
CA TYR A 351 9.93 5.24 -7.39
C TYR A 351 9.73 5.67 -5.91
N PRO A 352 9.28 4.79 -4.99
CA PRO A 352 9.14 5.13 -3.57
C PRO A 352 10.48 5.44 -2.92
N CYS A 353 10.53 6.51 -2.13
CA CYS A 353 11.66 6.81 -1.28
C CYS A 353 11.19 7.45 0.04
N PRO A 354 11.83 7.16 1.18
CA PRO A 354 11.53 7.84 2.43
C PRO A 354 12.06 9.28 2.40
N LEU A 355 11.38 10.22 3.08
CA LEU A 355 11.98 11.53 3.38
C LEU A 355 13.30 11.36 4.14
N PRO A 356 14.26 12.29 4.00
CA PRO A 356 15.39 12.43 4.90
C PRO A 356 15.06 13.04 6.26
#